data_AF-A0A1Y5KA94-F1
#
_entry.id   AF-A0A1Y5KA94-F1
#
_cell.length_a   1.000
_cell.length_b   1.000
_cell.length_c   1.000
_cell.angle_alpha   90.00
_cell.angle_beta   90.00
_cell.angle_gamma   90.00
#
_symmetry.space_group_name_H-M   'P 1'
#
loop_
_entity.id
_entity.type
_entity.pdbx_description
1 polymer ?
#
loop_
_entity_poly.entity_id
_entity_poly.type
_entity_poly.pdbx_seq_one_letter_code
_entity_poly.pdbx_strand_id
1 'polypeptide(L)' 'MDFDSLIARINELSRKNKTVGLTDEELKERDVLRQKYLNNFKANFKQQLDTIKFVEDEENEGNGGVKH' A
#
# COMPACT_ATOMS: atom_id res chain seq x y z
N MET A 1 11.51 -7.17 -9.37
CA MET A 1 11.13 -5.87 -9.96
C MET A 1 11.09 -4.88 -8.81
N ASP A 2 11.76 -3.76 -8.97
CA ASP A 2 11.85 -2.74 -7.93
C ASP A 2 10.53 -1.96 -7.84
N PHE A 3 9.93 -1.88 -6.65
CA PHE A 3 8.60 -1.28 -6.49
C PHE A 3 8.58 0.20 -6.92
N ASP A 4 9.69 0.90 -6.69
CA ASP A 4 9.89 2.28 -7.08
C ASP A 4 9.90 2.46 -8.61
N SER A 5 10.52 1.53 -9.34
CA SER A 5 10.52 1.54 -10.80
C SER A 5 9.10 1.39 -11.38
N LEU A 6 8.25 0.59 -10.73
CA LEU A 6 6.87 0.38 -11.16
C LEU A 6 6.04 1.65 -10.98
N ILE A 7 6.20 2.33 -9.83
CA ILE A 7 5.54 3.61 -9.56
C ILE A 7 6.02 4.69 -10.52
N ALA A 8 7.33 4.76 -10.76
CA ALA A 8 7.92 5.73 -11.68
C ALA A 8 7.33 5.59 -13.10
N ARG A 9 7.20 4.36 -13.58
CA ARG A 9 6.61 4.07 -14.90
C ARG A 9 5.12 4.43 -14.95
N ILE A 10 4.34 4.09 -13.92
CA ILE A 10 2.92 4.50 -13.84
C ILE A 10 2.79 6.03 -13.89
N ASN A 11 3.65 6.75 -13.17
CA ASN A 11 3.64 8.22 -13.15
C ASN A 11 4.03 8.82 -14.50
N GLU A 12 5.00 8.23 -15.19
CA GLU A 12 5.39 8.61 -16.56
C GLU A 12 4.20 8.48 -17.52
N LEU A 13 3.53 7.33 -17.54
CA LEU A 13 2.34 7.08 -18.34
C LEU A 13 1.20 8.04 -17.95
N SER A 14 1.04 8.34 -16.66
CA SER A 14 0.02 9.29 -16.20
C SER A 14 0.29 10.72 -16.69
N ARG A 15 1.55 11.15 -16.68
CA ARG A 15 1.95 12.46 -17.23
C ARG A 15 1.73 12.51 -18.74
N LYS A 16 2.14 11.48 -19.47
CA LYS A 16 1.94 11.39 -20.91
C LYS A 16 0.45 11.42 -21.28
N ASN A 17 -0.40 10.73 -20.53
CA ASN A 17 -1.84 10.75 -20.73
C ASN A 17 -2.45 12.15 -20.57
N LYS A 18 -1.92 12.96 -19.64
CA LYS A 18 -2.41 14.32 -19.39
C LYS A 18 -1.99 15.32 -20.47
N THR A 19 -0.85 15.09 -21.14
CA THR A 19 -0.30 16.04 -22.11
C THR A 19 -0.70 15.71 -23.54
N VAL A 20 -0.49 14.46 -23.97
CA VAL A 20 -0.64 14.02 -25.36
C VAL A 20 -1.63 12.87 -25.52
N GLY A 21 -2.07 12.27 -24.42
CA GLY A 21 -2.85 11.04 -24.42
C GLY A 21 -1.97 9.79 -24.48
N LEU A 22 -2.56 8.63 -24.20
CA LEU A 22 -1.89 7.33 -24.29
C LEU A 22 -2.38 6.58 -25.51
N THR A 23 -1.48 5.80 -26.11
CA THR A 23 -1.88 4.80 -27.10
C THR A 23 -2.56 3.60 -26.42
N ASP A 24 -3.27 2.78 -27.19
CA ASP A 24 -3.94 1.58 -26.66
C ASP A 24 -2.96 0.59 -26.01
N GLU A 25 -1.74 0.51 -26.52
CA GLU A 25 -0.67 -0.32 -25.95
C GLU A 25 -0.22 0.21 -24.59
N GLU A 26 -0.06 1.53 -24.47
CA GLU A 26 0.35 2.18 -23.23
C GLU A 26 -0.77 2.17 -22.17
N LEU A 27 -2.03 2.22 -22.60
CA LEU A 27 -3.18 2.01 -21.72
C LEU A 27 -3.15 0.61 -21.10
N LYS A 28 -2.94 -0.42 -21.94
CA LYS A 28 -2.80 -1.80 -21.46
C LYS A 28 -1.59 -1.95 -20.52
N GLU A 29 -0.45 -1.34 -20.87
CA GLU A 29 0.75 -1.35 -20.03
C GLU A 29 0.45 -0.73 -18.65
N ARG A 30 -0.14 0.47 -18.64
CA ARG A 30 -0.52 1.18 -17.42
C ARG A 30 -1.46 0.36 -16.55
N ASP A 31 -2.44 -0.29 -17.15
CA ASP A 31 -3.45 -1.06 -16.42
C ASP A 31 -2.84 -2.32 -15.79
N VAL A 32 -1.96 -3.02 -16.51
CA VAL A 32 -1.18 -4.15 -15.96
C VAL A 32 -0.29 -3.69 -14.80
N LEU A 33 0.39 -2.55 -14.95
CA LEU A 33 1.24 -2.00 -13.89
C LEU A 33 0.41 -1.60 -12.66
N ARG A 34 -0.75 -0.97 -12.85
CA ARG A 34 -1.67 -0.61 -11.77
C ARG A 34 -2.21 -1.82 -11.02
N GLN A 35 -2.54 -2.91 -11.72
CA GLN A 35 -2.98 -4.13 -11.06
C GLN A 35 -1.87 -4.73 -10.18
N LYS A 36 -0.62 -4.77 -10.68
CA LYS A 36 0.53 -5.20 -9.89
C LYS A 36 0.75 -4.33 -8.66
N TYR A 37 0.66 -3.00 -8.81
CA TYR A 37 0.75 -2.06 -7.69
C TYR A 37 -0.32 -2.35 -6.63
N LEU A 38 -1.59 -2.46 -7.04
CA LEU A 38 -2.71 -2.66 -6.12
C LEU A 38 -2.62 -3.99 -5.37
N ASN A 39 -2.19 -5.07 -6.03
CA ASN A 39 -2.03 -6.37 -5.38
C ASN A 39 -0.95 -6.31 -4.29
N ASN A 40 0.20 -5.70 -4.60
CA ASN A 40 1.27 -5.51 -3.62
C ASN A 40 0.83 -4.57 -2.49
N PHE A 41 0.17 -3.45 -2.82
CA PHE A 41 -0.33 -2.51 -1.84
C PHE A 41 -1.36 -3.15 -0.90
N LYS A 42 -2.32 -3.92 -1.43
CA LYS A 42 -3.32 -4.63 -0.62
C LYS A 42 -2.68 -5.65 0.33
N ALA A 43 -1.67 -6.40 -0.13
CA ALA A 43 -0.95 -7.35 0.71
C ALA A 43 -0.24 -6.66 1.87
N ASN A 44 0.49 -5.57 1.59
CA ASN A 44 1.17 -4.76 2.61
C ASN A 44 0.16 -4.09 3.56
N PHE A 45 -0.93 -3.53 3.03
CA PHE A 45 -1.95 -2.85 3.83
C PHE A 45 -2.67 -3.81 4.77
N LYS A 46 -2.96 -5.04 4.32
CA LYS A 46 -3.54 -6.08 5.18
C LYS A 46 -2.61 -6.44 6.34
N GLN A 47 -1.31 -6.62 6.08
CA GLN A 47 -0.33 -6.85 7.15
C GLN A 47 -0.28 -5.71 8.17
N GLN A 48 -0.39 -4.45 7.69
CA GLN A 48 -0.46 -3.30 8.57
C GLN A 48 -1.72 -3.32 9.45
N LEU A 49 -2.88 -3.63 8.88
CA LEU A 49 -4.14 -3.77 9.65
C LEU A 49 -4.07 -4.90 10.67
N ASP A 50 -3.48 -6.05 10.33
CA ASP A 50 -3.29 -7.17 11.25
C ASP A 50 -2.35 -6.81 12.42
N THR A 51 -1.50 -5.79 12.26
CA THR A 51 -0.61 -5.27 13.30
C THR A 51 -1.30 -4.25 14.22
N ILE A 52 -2.45 -3.70 13.83
CA ILE A 52 -3.22 -2.79 14.68
C ILE A 52 -3.87 -3.62 15.80
N LYS A 53 -3.17 -3.73 16.94
CA LYS A 53 -3.74 -4.17 18.21
C LYS A 53 -4.60 -3.05 18.80
N PHE A 54 -5.79 -3.42 19.30
CA PHE A 54 -6.60 -2.52 20.12
C PHE A 54 -5.91 -2.34 21.47
N VAL A 55 -5.71 -1.07 21.86
CA VAL A 55 -4.95 -0.68 23.06
C VAL A 55 -5.74 -0.92 24.36
N GLU A 56 -7.00 -1.39 24.28
CA GLU A 56 -7.86 -1.62 25.46
C GLU A 56 -7.46 -2.85 26.29
N ASP A 57 -6.58 -3.73 25.79
CA ASP A 57 -6.08 -4.90 26.55
C ASP A 57 -4.82 -4.60 27.39
N GLU A 58 -4.16 -3.43 27.24
CA GLU A 58 -2.92 -3.12 27.98
C GLU A 58 -3.15 -2.50 29.38
N GLU A 59 -4.37 -2.04 29.72
CA GLU A 59 -4.62 -1.41 31.03
C GLU A 59 -4.83 -2.40 32.19
N ASN A 60 -4.86 -3.72 31.94
CA ASN A 60 -5.18 -4.72 32.98
C ASN A 60 -3.98 -5.57 33.49
N GLU A 61 -2.75 -5.29 33.06
CA GLU A 61 -1.54 -6.01 33.52
C GLU A 61 -0.68 -5.21 34.51
N GLY A 62 -1.29 -4.28 35.27
CA GLY A 62 -0.54 -3.28 36.04
C GLY A 62 -0.91 -3.07 37.51
N ASN A 63 -1.69 -3.94 38.18
CA ASN A 63 -1.99 -3.69 39.61
C ASN A 63 -2.13 -4.96 40.46
N GLY A 64 -0.99 -5.47 40.92
CA GLY A 64 -0.92 -6.66 41.76
C GLY A 64 0.24 -6.64 42.75
N GLY A 65 0.42 -5.57 43.52
CA GLY A 65 1.40 -5.64 44.62
C GLY A 65 1.70 -4.36 45.37
N VAL A 66 0.82 -3.95 46.28
CA VAL A 66 1.26 -3.31 47.54
C VAL A 66 0.38 -3.87 48.67
N LYS A 67 0.93 -4.80 49.45
CA LYS A 67 0.34 -5.25 50.72
C LYS A 67 0.72 -4.24 51.81
N HIS A 68 -0.28 -3.84 52.59
CA HIS A 68 -0.17 -2.98 53.77
C HIS A 68 0.63 -3.68 54.89
#